data_AF-A0A7S1P5H1-F1
#
_entry.id   AF-A0A7S1P5H1-F1
#
_cell.length_a   1.000
_cell.length_b   1.000
_cell.length_c   1.000
_cell.angle_alpha   90.00
_cell.angle_beta   90.00
_cell.angle_gamma   90.00
#
_symmetry.space_group_name_H-M   'P 1'
#
loop_
_entity.id
_entity.type
_entity.pdbx_description
1 polymer ?
#
loop_
_entity_poly.entity_id
_entity_poly.type
_entity_poly.pdbx_seq_one_letter_code
_entity_poly.pdbx_strand_id
1 'polypeptide(L)'
;FGVQGGHMLPSEAVQVLREYFSWDGGVVTADFTWECLLKEDLNMTGAQAMLIKRAAWIAFPLLWLAVATLCWGLWKVLPSLFSKPWRGGPTTPQDEARSPMRRDDPSARDTRAEPEGFHSWRCGLSRRSSSTNSLESEVRGEPEWWRHFLCPQLWIVCLTFIHPTVTRQLLEILPCRTFPTIPWWEPPGKLLEKPYPTVRLSLLDTSIECYKREHLVYTIVAVVGLCVWSFGPVIAALSILCSYKQSGRLYKRQTRRMFGFLYNGYRRSYYFYDAVFALRRIATLVIAQVGASLGNGMIQLVCWQLIAGLSLFLQLKIKPFDSRTFDLLNRMEAQGLLIWNISLWCLMLLSSTSGHPLVEDDPGFQKGLGYAVTALIVIMNSFHIITLIFHTIHHSLEVLMTSILLMKSNTDSALGPLRKMAFGIAASTDRRRAKLPLVRLSTERGELTLIMRTKEPSGPPSNGRMRTLTTDSWALRAASLPLPATISSA
;
A
#
# COMPACT_ATOMS: atom_id res chain seq x y z
N PHE A 1 -5.69 22.58 -8.77
CA PHE A 1 -4.81 23.59 -8.13
C PHE A 1 -5.11 24.96 -8.72
N GLY A 2 -5.96 25.74 -8.06
CA GLY A 2 -6.32 27.11 -8.45
C GLY A 2 -5.86 28.09 -7.38
N VAL A 3 -4.60 27.97 -6.95
CA VAL A 3 -3.97 29.00 -6.12
C VAL A 3 -3.80 30.21 -7.05
N GLN A 4 -4.48 31.32 -6.77
CA GLN A 4 -4.29 32.61 -7.45
C GLN A 4 -2.91 33.21 -7.11
N GLY A 5 -1.84 32.42 -7.14
CA GLY A 5 -0.45 32.83 -6.98
C GLY A 5 0.16 33.27 -8.30
N GLY A 6 -0.61 34.01 -9.11
CA GLY A 6 -0.26 34.37 -10.49
C GLY A 6 0.97 35.27 -10.66
N HIS A 7 1.62 35.69 -9.57
CA HIS A 7 2.76 36.61 -9.60
C HIS A 7 4.11 35.98 -9.20
N MET A 8 4.12 34.80 -8.55
CA MET A 8 5.37 34.24 -7.99
C MET A 8 6.11 33.26 -8.90
N LEU A 9 5.38 32.55 -9.76
CA LEU A 9 5.94 31.64 -10.75
C LEU A 9 5.41 32.05 -12.11
N PRO A 10 6.25 32.16 -13.16
CA PRO A 10 5.73 32.36 -14.50
C PRO A 10 4.85 31.17 -14.90
N SER A 11 3.89 31.46 -15.77
CA SER A 11 2.93 30.48 -16.30
C SER A 11 3.61 29.20 -16.84
N GLU A 12 4.78 29.33 -17.47
CA GLU A 12 5.58 28.22 -17.99
C GLU A 12 6.03 27.25 -16.88
N ALA A 13 6.56 27.78 -15.77
CA ALA A 13 6.99 26.96 -14.64
C ALA A 13 5.81 26.24 -13.97
N VAL A 14 4.66 26.92 -13.88
CA VAL A 14 3.42 26.32 -13.36
C VAL A 14 2.91 25.21 -14.29
N GLN A 15 3.04 25.36 -15.60
CA GLN A 15 2.69 24.31 -16.56
C GLN A 15 3.59 23.09 -16.45
N VAL A 16 4.92 23.27 -16.38
CA VAL A 16 5.87 22.16 -16.21
C VAL A 16 5.61 21.42 -14.90
N LEU A 17 5.39 22.13 -13.80
CA LEU A 17 5.06 21.52 -12.51
C LEU A 17 3.72 20.79 -12.57
N ARG A 18 2.72 21.37 -13.27
CA ARG A 18 1.45 20.70 -13.48
C ARG A 18 1.70 19.40 -14.23
N GLU A 19 2.40 19.42 -15.36
CA GLU A 19 2.62 18.23 -16.19
C GLU A 19 3.42 17.13 -15.47
N TYR A 20 4.44 17.51 -14.69
CA TYR A 20 5.30 16.54 -13.98
C TYR A 20 4.61 15.93 -12.74
N PHE A 21 3.72 16.70 -12.09
CA PHE A 21 3.05 16.28 -10.85
C PHE A 21 1.54 16.02 -11.00
N SER A 22 0.95 16.25 -12.18
CA SER A 22 -0.41 15.86 -12.51
C SER A 22 -0.44 14.37 -12.78
N TRP A 23 -0.60 13.59 -11.73
CA TRP A 23 -1.04 12.22 -11.91
C TRP A 23 -2.54 12.23 -12.18
N ASP A 24 -2.97 11.97 -13.42
CA ASP A 24 -4.39 11.90 -13.82
C ASP A 24 -5.11 10.58 -13.49
N GLY A 25 -4.60 9.82 -12.52
CA GLY A 25 -5.05 8.45 -12.25
C GLY A 25 -4.46 7.45 -13.25
N GLY A 26 -4.24 6.21 -12.82
CA GLY A 26 -3.48 5.18 -13.55
C GLY A 26 -4.07 4.68 -14.88
N VAL A 27 -5.08 5.34 -15.45
CA VAL A 27 -5.62 5.04 -16.77
C VAL A 27 -5.69 6.34 -17.55
N VAL A 28 -4.75 6.52 -18.49
CA VAL A 28 -4.72 7.69 -19.37
C VAL A 28 -5.90 7.60 -20.34
N THR A 29 -7.03 8.21 -19.99
CA THR A 29 -8.12 8.45 -20.95
C THR A 29 -7.95 9.84 -21.51
N ALA A 30 -7.28 9.96 -22.67
CA ALA A 30 -7.12 11.24 -23.34
C ALA A 30 -8.49 11.94 -23.51
N ASP A 31 -8.57 13.23 -23.16
CA ASP A 31 -9.82 14.00 -23.22
C ASP A 31 -10.40 14.07 -24.65
N PHE A 32 -9.51 14.15 -25.63
CA PHE A 32 -9.85 14.28 -27.05
C PHE A 32 -10.64 13.10 -27.62
N THR A 33 -10.38 11.86 -27.18
CA THR A 33 -11.05 10.67 -27.75
C THR A 33 -12.53 10.59 -27.38
N TRP A 34 -12.90 11.05 -26.19
CA TRP A 34 -14.29 11.05 -25.73
C TRP A 34 -15.12 12.15 -26.38
N GLU A 35 -14.55 13.33 -26.60
CA GLU A 35 -15.23 14.41 -27.31
C GLU A 35 -15.53 14.03 -28.76
N CYS A 36 -14.59 13.41 -29.47
CA CYS A 36 -14.83 12.93 -30.83
C CYS A 36 -15.94 11.88 -30.87
N LEU A 37 -15.89 10.87 -29.99
CA LEU A 37 -16.80 9.73 -30.02
C LEU A 37 -18.23 10.12 -29.60
N LEU A 38 -18.39 11.00 -28.61
CA LEU A 38 -19.72 11.44 -28.15
C LEU A 38 -20.36 12.50 -29.05
N LYS A 39 -19.54 13.32 -29.73
CA LYS A 39 -20.04 14.37 -30.63
C LYS A 39 -20.64 13.79 -31.92
N GLU A 40 -20.05 12.71 -32.43
CA GLU A 40 -20.48 12.08 -33.68
C GLU A 40 -21.75 11.24 -33.50
N ASP A 41 -21.86 10.48 -32.41
CA ASP A 41 -22.97 9.53 -32.21
C ASP A 41 -24.23 10.13 -31.54
N LEU A 42 -24.09 11.19 -30.72
CA LEU A 42 -25.17 11.65 -29.83
C LEU A 42 -25.53 13.15 -29.96
N ASN A 43 -24.91 13.88 -30.90
CA ASN A 43 -25.13 15.31 -31.14
C ASN A 43 -25.11 16.18 -29.85
N MET A 44 -24.25 15.82 -28.89
CA MET A 44 -24.17 16.51 -27.61
C MET A 44 -23.26 17.73 -27.68
N THR A 45 -23.61 18.75 -26.90
CA THR A 45 -22.72 19.90 -26.70
C THR A 45 -21.47 19.47 -25.92
N GLY A 46 -20.32 20.12 -26.17
CA GLY A 46 -19.04 19.76 -25.51
C GLY A 46 -19.13 19.76 -23.98
N ALA A 47 -19.95 20.65 -23.43
CA ALA A 47 -20.24 20.76 -22.00
C ALA A 47 -20.87 19.50 -21.40
N GLN A 48 -21.85 18.92 -22.11
CA GLN A 48 -22.54 17.70 -21.67
C GLN A 48 -21.64 16.46 -21.82
N ALA A 49 -20.81 16.40 -22.86
CA ALA A 49 -19.86 15.32 -23.07
C ALA A 49 -18.87 15.19 -21.90
N MET A 50 -18.39 16.32 -21.36
CA MET A 50 -17.48 16.35 -20.20
C MET A 50 -18.11 15.80 -18.92
N LEU A 51 -19.38 16.15 -18.64
CA LEU A 51 -20.11 15.62 -17.49
C LEU A 51 -20.38 14.12 -17.61
N ILE A 52 -20.77 13.66 -18.81
CA ILE A 52 -21.05 12.25 -19.08
C ILE A 52 -19.79 11.41 -18.97
N LYS A 53 -18.66 11.87 -19.50
CA LYS A 53 -17.36 11.19 -19.35
C LYS A 53 -17.03 10.91 -17.89
N ARG A 54 -17.23 11.89 -17.01
CA ARG A 54 -16.95 11.74 -15.58
C ARG A 54 -17.99 10.86 -14.89
N ALA A 55 -19.27 10.99 -15.25
CA ALA A 55 -20.33 10.12 -14.75
C ALA A 55 -20.16 8.64 -15.18
N ALA A 56 -19.55 8.38 -16.34
CA ALA A 56 -19.26 7.03 -16.83
C ALA A 56 -18.35 6.23 -15.89
N TRP A 57 -17.55 6.90 -15.05
CA TRP A 57 -16.75 6.26 -14.00
C TRP A 57 -17.58 5.58 -12.90
N ILE A 58 -18.91 5.71 -12.89
CA ILE A 58 -19.81 4.91 -12.04
C ILE A 58 -19.95 3.48 -12.58
N ALA A 59 -19.96 3.31 -13.90
CA ALA A 59 -20.15 2.02 -14.56
C ALA A 59 -18.81 1.29 -14.81
N PHE A 60 -17.73 2.04 -15.03
CA PHE A 60 -16.41 1.49 -15.34
C PHE A 60 -15.87 0.48 -14.28
N PRO A 61 -16.07 0.71 -12.96
CA PRO A 61 -15.67 -0.27 -11.94
C PRO A 61 -16.41 -1.60 -12.07
N LEU A 62 -17.69 -1.59 -12.44
CA LEU A 62 -18.46 -2.82 -12.68
C LEU A 62 -17.92 -3.58 -13.89
N LEU A 63 -17.60 -2.86 -14.96
CA LEU A 63 -16.98 -3.44 -16.15
C LEU A 63 -15.63 -4.09 -15.80
N TRP A 64 -14.78 -3.40 -15.03
CA TRP A 64 -13.50 -3.95 -14.59
C TRP A 64 -13.65 -5.17 -13.69
N LEU A 65 -14.61 -5.17 -12.77
CA LEU A 65 -14.90 -6.35 -11.94
C LEU A 65 -15.36 -7.52 -12.79
N ALA A 66 -16.24 -7.28 -13.77
CA ALA A 66 -16.69 -8.31 -14.71
C ALA A 66 -15.51 -8.86 -15.53
N VAL A 67 -14.69 -8.00 -16.15
CA VAL A 67 -13.50 -8.40 -16.92
C VAL A 67 -12.51 -9.18 -16.04
N ALA A 68 -12.25 -8.72 -14.82
CA ALA A 68 -11.35 -9.41 -13.89
C ALA A 68 -11.87 -10.83 -13.54
N THR A 69 -13.18 -10.99 -13.35
CA THR A 69 -13.77 -12.33 -13.13
C THR A 69 -13.67 -13.23 -14.36
N LEU A 70 -13.91 -12.68 -15.55
CA LEU A 70 -13.79 -13.42 -16.81
C LEU A 70 -12.35 -13.87 -17.05
N CYS A 71 -11.39 -12.97 -16.91
CA CYS A 71 -9.95 -13.28 -17.04
C CYS A 71 -9.49 -14.33 -16.02
N TRP A 72 -9.93 -14.24 -14.76
CA TRP A 72 -9.61 -15.24 -13.75
C TRP A 72 -10.19 -16.62 -14.10
N GLY A 73 -11.45 -16.65 -14.56
CA GLY A 73 -12.10 -17.87 -15.05
C GLY A 73 -11.35 -18.51 -16.22
N LEU A 74 -11.03 -17.71 -17.23
CA LEU A 74 -10.26 -18.15 -18.40
C LEU A 74 -8.89 -18.70 -18.00
N TRP A 75 -8.17 -18.02 -17.08
CA TRP A 75 -6.88 -18.48 -16.57
C TRP A 75 -6.96 -19.84 -15.87
N LYS A 76 -8.08 -20.15 -15.21
CA LYS A 76 -8.30 -21.45 -14.57
C LYS A 76 -8.59 -22.57 -15.56
N VAL A 77 -9.25 -22.25 -16.68
CA VAL A 77 -9.60 -23.22 -17.72
C VAL A 77 -8.44 -23.45 -18.70
N LEU A 78 -7.59 -22.45 -18.94
CA LEU A 78 -6.47 -22.53 -19.89
C LEU A 78 -5.55 -23.76 -19.66
N PRO A 79 -5.10 -24.07 -18.44
CA PRO A 79 -4.24 -25.23 -18.19
C PRO A 79 -4.91 -26.57 -18.49
N SER A 80 -6.25 -26.64 -18.39
CA SER A 80 -7.01 -27.86 -18.71
C SER A 80 -7.16 -28.08 -20.22
N LEU A 81 -7.10 -27.02 -21.03
CA LEU A 81 -7.14 -27.08 -22.49
C LEU A 81 -5.78 -27.41 -23.11
N PHE A 82 -4.69 -26.97 -22.47
CA PHE A 82 -3.33 -27.16 -22.96
C PHE A 82 -2.60 -28.38 -22.38
N SER A 83 -3.15 -29.04 -21.35
CA SER A 83 -2.63 -30.33 -20.88
C SER A 83 -3.19 -31.48 -21.72
N LYS A 84 -2.71 -31.63 -22.96
CA LYS A 84 -2.88 -32.89 -23.69
C LYS A 84 -2.19 -34.00 -22.87
N PRO A 85 -2.87 -35.12 -22.55
CA PRO A 85 -2.21 -36.24 -21.91
C PRO A 85 -1.22 -36.83 -22.91
N TRP A 86 0.07 -36.79 -22.58
CA TRP A 86 1.09 -37.52 -23.30
C TRP A 86 0.88 -39.02 -23.00
N ARG A 87 -0.01 -39.65 -23.79
CA ARG A 87 -0.31 -41.07 -23.71
C ARG A 87 0.45 -41.74 -24.86
N GLY A 88 1.63 -42.27 -24.55
CA GLY A 88 2.51 -42.91 -25.52
C GLY A 88 3.69 -43.59 -24.86
N GLY A 89 3.42 -44.58 -24.00
CA GLY A 89 4.43 -45.55 -23.53
C GLY A 89 3.88 -46.96 -23.75
N PRO A 90 4.54 -47.84 -24.52
CA PRO A 90 4.04 -49.17 -24.81
C PRO A 90 4.15 -50.08 -23.58
N THR A 91 3.04 -50.71 -23.22
CA THR A 91 2.92 -51.75 -22.20
C THR A 91 3.56 -53.04 -22.69
N THR A 92 4.54 -53.55 -21.96
CA THR A 92 5.05 -54.93 -22.05
C THR A 92 4.06 -55.91 -21.41
N PRO A 93 3.77 -57.07 -22.03
CA PRO A 93 2.95 -58.13 -21.41
C PRO A 93 3.76 -58.89 -20.35
N GLN A 94 3.13 -59.18 -19.21
CA GLN A 94 3.62 -60.14 -18.20
C GLN A 94 3.28 -61.56 -18.64
N ASP A 95 4.29 -62.42 -18.73
CA ASP A 95 4.14 -63.87 -18.87
C ASP A 95 3.84 -64.55 -17.53
N GLU A 96 2.89 -65.47 -17.61
CA GLU A 96 2.48 -66.45 -16.60
C GLU A 96 3.58 -67.49 -16.32
N ALA A 97 3.80 -67.83 -15.05
CA ALA A 97 4.38 -69.13 -14.69
C ALA A 97 3.81 -69.65 -13.36
N ARG A 98 3.49 -70.94 -13.39
CA ARG A 98 2.66 -71.74 -12.48
C ARG A 98 3.34 -72.09 -11.13
N SER A 99 2.50 -72.17 -10.09
CA SER A 99 2.35 -73.15 -8.96
C SER A 99 3.33 -74.35 -8.85
N PRO A 100 3.54 -75.01 -7.67
CA PRO A 100 2.47 -75.39 -6.73
C PRO A 100 2.75 -75.51 -5.20
N MET A 101 1.67 -75.28 -4.43
CA MET A 101 1.10 -76.11 -3.35
C MET A 101 1.98 -77.18 -2.65
N ARG A 102 2.16 -77.05 -1.32
CA ARG A 102 2.45 -78.17 -0.41
C ARG A 102 1.83 -77.94 0.98
N ARG A 103 1.25 -79.03 1.50
CA ARG A 103 0.42 -79.26 2.70
C ARG A 103 1.17 -79.20 4.06
N ASP A 104 0.36 -78.93 5.11
CA ASP A 104 0.29 -79.45 6.50
C ASP A 104 1.60 -79.44 7.34
N ASP A 105 1.65 -78.98 8.61
CA ASP A 105 0.89 -79.41 9.80
C ASP A 105 1.08 -78.42 11.00
N PRO A 106 0.29 -78.52 12.10
CA PRO A 106 0.34 -77.65 13.28
C PRO A 106 0.99 -78.31 14.53
N SER A 107 1.43 -77.46 15.47
CA SER A 107 1.91 -77.69 16.87
C SER A 107 3.31 -77.07 17.05
N ALA A 108 3.71 -76.43 18.15
CA ALA A 108 3.32 -76.54 19.55
C ALA A 108 3.56 -75.20 20.29
N ARG A 109 2.99 -75.13 21.50
CA ARG A 109 3.26 -74.12 22.54
C ARG A 109 4.76 -74.08 22.87
N ASP A 110 5.31 -72.89 23.14
CA ASP A 110 5.81 -72.63 24.49
C ASP A 110 6.05 -71.15 24.79
N THR A 111 5.66 -70.80 26.01
CA THR A 111 5.89 -69.54 26.73
C THR A 111 7.35 -69.42 27.18
N ARG A 112 7.99 -68.26 26.97
CA ARG A 112 8.89 -67.69 27.98
C ARG A 112 9.19 -66.21 27.73
N ALA A 113 9.05 -65.46 28.82
CA ALA A 113 9.41 -64.06 28.95
C ALA A 113 10.92 -63.94 29.23
N GLU A 114 11.55 -62.94 28.61
CA GLU A 114 12.84 -62.31 28.93
C GLU A 114 12.83 -60.93 28.25
N PRO A 115 13.13 -59.82 28.94
CA PRO A 115 13.67 -58.67 28.23
C PRO A 115 14.80 -58.00 29.01
N GLU A 116 16.03 -58.07 28.50
CA GLU A 116 17.01 -57.00 28.65
C GLU A 116 17.93 -56.90 27.42
N GLY A 117 18.16 -55.67 26.96
CA GLY A 117 19.46 -55.29 26.39
C GLY A 117 19.59 -55.14 24.87
N PHE A 118 19.52 -53.87 24.43
CA PHE A 118 20.38 -53.24 23.42
C PHE A 118 19.98 -53.18 21.91
N HIS A 119 19.43 -52.01 21.57
CA HIS A 119 19.64 -51.15 20.39
C HIS A 119 19.80 -51.74 18.98
N SER A 120 18.82 -51.46 18.10
CA SER A 120 19.10 -51.02 16.72
C SER A 120 17.88 -50.36 16.07
N TRP A 121 18.16 -49.36 15.24
CA TRP A 121 17.27 -48.35 14.68
C TRP A 121 16.32 -48.85 13.58
N ARG A 122 15.04 -48.44 13.61
CA ARG A 122 14.30 -48.10 12.37
C ARG A 122 13.07 -47.22 12.63
N CYS A 123 13.09 -46.01 12.06
CA CYS A 123 11.96 -45.11 11.93
C CYS A 123 10.87 -45.71 11.03
N GLY A 124 9.62 -45.74 11.51
CA GLY A 124 8.43 -45.96 10.71
C GLY A 124 7.35 -44.97 11.12
N LEU A 125 7.19 -43.90 10.33
CA LEU A 125 6.08 -42.95 10.44
C LEU A 125 4.76 -43.69 10.24
N SER A 126 4.02 -43.91 11.33
CA SER A 126 2.62 -44.33 11.25
C SER A 126 1.74 -43.11 10.98
N ARG A 127 1.14 -43.08 9.80
CA ARG A 127 0.28 -42.03 9.25
C ARG A 127 -1.09 -42.13 9.91
N ARG A 128 -1.31 -41.41 11.01
CA ARG A 128 -2.61 -41.30 11.68
C ARG A 128 -3.53 -40.35 10.89
N SER A 129 -4.31 -40.90 9.96
CA SER A 129 -5.42 -40.21 9.30
C SER A 129 -6.54 -39.99 10.32
N SER A 130 -6.67 -38.76 10.82
CA SER A 130 -7.81 -38.32 11.62
C SER A 130 -8.96 -37.98 10.66
N SER A 131 -9.91 -38.89 10.58
CA SER A 131 -11.26 -38.65 10.07
C SER A 131 -11.99 -37.69 11.02
N THR A 132 -12.13 -36.44 10.62
CA THR A 132 -13.15 -35.54 11.16
C THR A 132 -13.82 -34.86 9.98
N ASN A 133 -14.87 -35.50 9.48
CA ASN A 133 -15.84 -34.90 8.58
C ASN A 133 -17.23 -35.04 9.19
N SER A 134 -18.07 -34.08 8.83
CA SER A 134 -19.53 -34.06 8.93
C SER A 134 -20.15 -33.58 10.24
N LEU A 135 -20.06 -32.27 10.49
CA LEU A 135 -21.22 -31.49 10.93
C LEU A 135 -20.97 -29.99 10.69
N GLU A 136 -21.04 -29.57 9.43
CA GLU A 136 -21.20 -28.14 9.10
C GLU A 136 -22.25 -27.99 7.98
N SER A 137 -23.43 -27.59 8.45
CA SER A 137 -24.58 -26.97 7.78
C SER A 137 -24.74 -27.13 6.27
N GLU A 138 -25.80 -27.86 5.95
CA GLU A 138 -26.65 -27.75 4.78
C GLU A 138 -27.12 -26.30 4.55
N VAL A 139 -26.33 -25.53 3.80
CA VAL A 139 -26.77 -24.26 3.21
C VAL A 139 -27.07 -24.54 1.73
N ARG A 140 -28.38 -24.67 1.47
CA ARG A 140 -29.12 -24.50 0.22
C ARG A 140 -28.23 -24.27 -1.02
N GLY A 141 -28.22 -25.26 -1.91
CA GLY A 141 -27.38 -25.35 -3.11
C GLY A 141 -27.56 -24.16 -4.07
N GLU A 142 -26.63 -23.21 -3.96
CA GLU A 142 -26.27 -22.27 -5.02
C GLU A 142 -25.30 -22.97 -6.00
N PRO A 143 -25.36 -22.70 -7.31
CA PRO A 143 -24.51 -23.37 -8.29
C PRO A 143 -23.01 -23.20 -7.98
N GLU A 144 -22.29 -24.30 -7.71
CA GLU A 144 -20.87 -24.30 -7.30
C GLU A 144 -19.90 -23.68 -8.32
N TRP A 145 -20.33 -23.47 -9.56
CA TRP A 145 -19.49 -22.92 -10.62
C TRP A 145 -19.12 -21.45 -10.38
N TRP A 146 -20.01 -20.62 -9.81
CA TRP A 146 -19.71 -19.21 -9.51
C TRP A 146 -18.58 -19.04 -8.49
N ARG A 147 -18.44 -19.97 -7.55
CA ARG A 147 -17.35 -19.96 -6.55
C ARG A 147 -15.96 -20.13 -7.15
N HIS A 148 -15.87 -20.67 -8.38
CA HIS A 148 -14.60 -20.81 -9.11
C HIS A 148 -14.20 -19.52 -9.85
N PHE A 149 -15.18 -18.70 -10.26
CA PHE A 149 -14.97 -17.48 -11.03
C PHE A 149 -14.73 -16.23 -10.16
N LEU A 150 -15.34 -16.15 -8.97
CA LEU A 150 -15.11 -15.02 -8.05
C LEU A 150 -13.97 -15.31 -7.09
N CYS A 151 -12.79 -14.72 -7.34
CA CYS A 151 -11.71 -14.66 -6.35
C CYS A 151 -11.89 -13.39 -5.49
N PRO A 152 -12.30 -13.50 -4.21
CA PRO A 152 -12.58 -12.32 -3.37
C PRO A 152 -11.36 -11.41 -3.19
N GLN A 153 -10.15 -11.98 -3.21
CA GLN A 153 -8.90 -11.24 -3.09
C GLN A 153 -8.70 -10.29 -4.28
N LEU A 154 -8.95 -10.77 -5.51
CA LEU A 154 -8.83 -9.94 -6.71
C LEU A 154 -9.85 -8.80 -6.69
N TRP A 155 -11.08 -9.07 -6.26
CA TRP A 155 -12.11 -8.05 -6.12
C TRP A 155 -11.71 -6.96 -5.13
N ILE A 156 -11.24 -7.35 -3.95
CA ILE A 156 -10.76 -6.41 -2.93
C ILE A 156 -9.62 -5.57 -3.49
N VAL A 157 -8.63 -6.19 -4.14
CA VAL A 157 -7.49 -5.49 -4.74
C VAL A 157 -7.96 -4.51 -5.83
N CYS A 158 -8.78 -4.96 -6.78
CA CYS A 158 -9.33 -4.10 -7.83
C CYS A 158 -10.10 -2.92 -7.25
N LEU A 159 -11.00 -3.16 -6.27
CA LEU A 159 -11.75 -2.09 -5.61
C LEU A 159 -10.82 -1.09 -4.92
N THR A 160 -9.78 -1.55 -4.21
CA THR A 160 -8.84 -0.65 -3.53
C THR A 160 -8.03 0.24 -4.50
N PHE A 161 -7.72 -0.27 -5.69
CA PHE A 161 -7.00 0.50 -6.72
C PHE A 161 -7.92 1.43 -7.53
N ILE A 162 -9.15 1.00 -7.82
CA ILE A 162 -10.12 1.78 -8.61
C ILE A 162 -10.76 2.89 -7.77
N HIS A 163 -10.99 2.63 -6.48
CA HIS A 163 -11.59 3.55 -5.52
C HIS A 163 -11.08 5.01 -5.60
N PRO A 164 -9.75 5.29 -5.50
CA PRO A 164 -9.26 6.67 -5.53
C PRO A 164 -9.55 7.39 -6.85
N THR A 165 -9.48 6.68 -7.98
CA THR A 165 -9.75 7.26 -9.31
C THR A 165 -11.22 7.63 -9.45
N VAL A 166 -12.14 6.72 -9.11
CA VAL A 166 -13.59 6.98 -9.18
C VAL A 166 -13.99 8.12 -8.25
N THR A 167 -13.47 8.11 -7.02
CA THR A 167 -13.75 9.16 -6.03
C THR A 167 -13.36 10.53 -6.56
N ARG A 168 -12.17 10.66 -7.17
CA ARG A 168 -11.72 11.93 -7.76
C ARG A 168 -12.61 12.38 -8.92
N GLN A 169 -12.91 11.48 -9.86
CA GLN A 169 -13.73 11.80 -11.03
C GLN A 169 -15.13 12.27 -10.65
N LEU A 170 -15.73 11.65 -9.64
CA LEU A 170 -17.03 12.03 -9.12
C LEU A 170 -17.01 13.35 -8.33
N LEU A 171 -15.97 13.57 -7.52
CA LEU A 171 -15.80 14.83 -6.78
C LEU A 171 -15.61 16.03 -7.71
N GLU A 172 -14.92 15.86 -8.85
CA GLU A 172 -14.68 16.92 -9.83
C GLU A 172 -15.95 17.41 -10.56
N ILE A 173 -17.08 16.70 -10.45
CA ILE A 173 -18.39 17.14 -10.97
C ILE A 173 -19.06 18.18 -10.05
N LEU A 174 -18.78 18.12 -8.75
CA LEU A 174 -19.48 18.92 -7.73
C LEU A 174 -19.11 20.42 -7.63
N PRO A 175 -17.96 20.95 -8.14
CA PRO A 175 -17.50 22.26 -7.71
C PRO A 175 -18.26 23.35 -8.44
N CYS A 176 -18.89 24.23 -7.66
CA CYS A 176 -19.59 25.41 -8.16
C CYS A 176 -18.94 26.66 -7.58
N ARG A 177 -18.73 27.67 -8.42
CA ARG A 177 -18.21 28.97 -8.00
C ARG A 177 -19.15 30.09 -8.45
N THR A 178 -19.26 31.12 -7.63
CA THR A 178 -20.02 32.34 -7.98
C THR A 178 -19.17 33.25 -8.85
N PHE A 179 -19.73 33.67 -9.98
CA PHE A 179 -19.13 34.64 -10.88
C PHE A 179 -20.02 35.88 -10.98
N PRO A 180 -19.44 37.09 -11.13
CA PRO A 180 -20.19 38.28 -11.49
C PRO A 180 -20.79 38.10 -12.88
N THR A 181 -22.07 38.44 -13.03
CA THR A 181 -22.74 38.45 -14.34
C THR A 181 -22.47 39.80 -14.99
N ILE A 182 -21.65 39.84 -16.03
CA ILE A 182 -21.35 41.08 -16.76
C ILE A 182 -22.32 41.17 -17.96
N PRO A 183 -23.15 42.21 -18.05
CA PRO A 183 -23.93 42.45 -19.24
C PRO A 183 -23.06 42.77 -20.45
N TRP A 184 -23.38 42.18 -21.61
CA TRP A 184 -22.62 42.36 -22.85
C TRP A 184 -22.55 43.81 -23.35
N TRP A 185 -23.43 44.69 -22.86
CA TRP A 185 -23.51 46.10 -23.23
C TRP A 185 -22.65 47.01 -22.35
N GLU A 186 -21.96 46.47 -21.34
CA GLU A 186 -21.15 47.25 -20.42
C GLU A 186 -19.72 47.40 -20.96
N PRO A 187 -19.18 48.63 -21.11
CA PRO A 187 -17.86 48.83 -21.69
C PRO A 187 -16.75 48.28 -20.78
N PRO A 188 -15.70 47.64 -21.34
CA PRO A 188 -14.60 47.10 -20.56
C PRO A 188 -13.87 48.21 -19.79
N GLY A 189 -13.50 47.96 -18.53
CA GLY A 189 -12.67 48.85 -17.72
C GLY A 189 -13.41 49.73 -16.71
N LYS A 190 -14.74 49.70 -16.63
CA LYS A 190 -15.47 50.28 -15.50
C LYS A 190 -15.49 49.31 -14.31
N LEU A 191 -15.15 49.80 -13.11
CA LEU A 191 -15.32 49.05 -11.86
C LEU A 191 -16.82 48.80 -11.64
N LEU A 192 -17.21 47.52 -11.54
CA LEU A 192 -18.58 47.12 -11.24
C LEU A 192 -18.99 47.70 -9.87
N GLU A 193 -20.05 48.50 -9.86
CA GLU A 193 -20.65 49.03 -8.64
C GLU A 193 -21.38 47.90 -7.91
N LYS A 194 -21.11 47.71 -6.61
CA LYS A 194 -21.72 46.64 -5.81
C LYS A 194 -23.15 47.06 -5.41
N PRO A 195 -24.15 46.17 -5.42
CA PRO A 195 -24.09 44.72 -5.70
C PRO A 195 -24.43 44.37 -7.16
N TYR A 196 -23.59 43.52 -7.78
CA TYR A 196 -23.86 42.94 -9.09
C TYR A 196 -24.64 41.62 -8.97
N PRO A 197 -25.50 41.27 -9.95
CA PRO A 197 -26.11 39.95 -10.00
C PRO A 197 -25.00 38.89 -10.13
N THR A 198 -25.08 37.82 -9.33
CA THR A 198 -24.12 36.70 -9.37
C THR A 198 -24.79 35.44 -9.86
N VAL A 199 -24.08 34.68 -10.69
CA VAL A 199 -24.49 33.35 -11.14
C VAL A 199 -23.52 32.30 -10.60
N ARG A 200 -24.05 31.13 -10.24
CA ARG A 200 -23.22 29.99 -9.82
C ARG A 200 -22.97 29.10 -11.04
N LEU A 201 -21.72 28.99 -11.43
CA LEU A 201 -21.28 28.21 -12.59
C LEU A 201 -20.41 27.05 -12.14
N SER A 202 -20.43 25.96 -12.90
CA SER A 202 -19.57 24.80 -12.65
C SER A 202 -18.11 25.18 -12.92
N LEU A 203 -17.19 24.63 -12.12
CA LEU A 203 -15.75 24.78 -12.32
C LEU A 203 -15.20 23.82 -13.38
N LEU A 204 -15.97 22.80 -13.76
CA LEU A 204 -15.61 21.91 -14.86
C LEU A 204 -15.84 22.60 -16.21
N ASP A 205 -17.00 23.24 -16.36
CA ASP A 205 -17.35 24.04 -17.53
C ASP A 205 -18.18 25.26 -17.09
N THR A 206 -17.66 26.45 -17.35
CA THR A 206 -18.29 27.72 -16.95
C THR A 206 -19.53 28.05 -17.77
N SER A 207 -19.83 27.32 -18.84
CA SER A 207 -21.10 27.46 -19.58
C SER A 207 -22.30 26.85 -18.84
N ILE A 208 -22.04 25.99 -17.85
CA ILE A 208 -23.08 25.25 -17.12
C ILE A 208 -23.43 25.96 -15.82
N GLU A 209 -24.70 26.31 -15.67
CA GLU A 209 -25.24 26.83 -14.42
C GLU A 209 -25.49 25.72 -13.39
N CYS A 210 -24.98 25.94 -12.18
CA CYS A 210 -25.11 24.99 -11.09
C CYS A 210 -26.54 24.86 -10.58
N TYR A 211 -26.93 23.63 -10.22
CA TYR A 211 -28.25 23.27 -9.68
C TYR A 211 -29.45 23.52 -10.62
N LYS A 212 -29.20 23.82 -11.91
CA LYS A 212 -30.23 23.71 -12.96
C LYS A 212 -30.41 22.24 -13.39
N ARG A 213 -31.50 21.94 -14.14
CA ARG A 213 -31.92 20.56 -14.49
C ARG A 213 -30.77 19.65 -14.93
N GLU A 214 -29.90 20.13 -15.81
CA GLU A 214 -28.79 19.32 -16.33
C GLU A 214 -27.74 19.02 -15.23
N HIS A 215 -27.18 20.05 -14.61
CA HIS A 215 -26.17 19.88 -13.55
C HIS A 215 -26.70 19.13 -12.32
N LEU A 216 -27.98 19.32 -11.96
CA LEU A 216 -28.59 18.67 -10.80
C LEU A 216 -28.62 17.14 -10.95
N VAL A 217 -28.98 16.63 -12.13
CA VAL A 217 -28.99 15.18 -12.39
C VAL A 217 -27.58 14.60 -12.23
N TYR A 218 -26.56 15.21 -12.84
CA TYR A 218 -25.18 14.75 -12.70
C TYR A 218 -24.65 14.91 -11.27
N THR A 219 -25.10 15.93 -10.53
CA THR A 219 -24.75 16.11 -9.12
C THR A 219 -25.32 14.97 -8.26
N ILE A 220 -26.60 14.60 -8.45
CA ILE A 220 -27.23 13.48 -7.73
C ILE A 220 -26.50 12.18 -8.06
N VAL A 221 -26.24 11.94 -9.35
CA VAL A 221 -25.50 10.77 -9.84
C VAL A 221 -24.09 10.71 -9.22
N ALA A 222 -23.39 11.85 -9.13
CA ALA A 222 -22.08 11.93 -8.50
C ALA A 222 -22.13 11.66 -7.00
N VAL A 223 -23.10 12.23 -6.26
CA VAL A 223 -23.26 12.02 -4.82
C VAL A 223 -23.61 10.56 -4.51
N VAL A 224 -24.57 9.98 -5.24
CA VAL A 224 -24.92 8.56 -5.10
C VAL A 224 -23.72 7.67 -5.45
N GLY A 225 -23.01 8.00 -6.54
CA GLY A 225 -21.79 7.33 -6.93
C GLY A 225 -20.71 7.36 -5.84
N LEU A 226 -20.51 8.50 -5.17
CA LEU A 226 -19.56 8.62 -4.06
C LEU A 226 -19.98 7.79 -2.85
N CYS A 227 -21.27 7.77 -2.51
CA CYS A 227 -21.79 6.92 -1.43
C CYS A 227 -21.54 5.44 -1.73
N VAL A 228 -21.83 5.00 -2.96
CA VAL A 228 -21.73 3.59 -3.36
C VAL A 228 -20.28 3.15 -3.57
N TRP A 229 -19.47 3.94 -4.26
CA TRP A 229 -18.13 3.55 -4.72
C TRP A 229 -16.99 4.05 -3.84
N SER A 230 -17.17 5.16 -3.12
CA SER A 230 -16.13 5.69 -2.22
C SER A 230 -16.34 5.19 -0.80
N PHE A 231 -17.48 5.53 -0.20
CA PHE A 231 -17.76 5.15 1.19
C PHE A 231 -18.17 3.68 1.32
N GLY A 232 -18.93 3.16 0.35
CA GLY A 232 -19.43 1.78 0.34
C GLY A 232 -18.34 0.73 0.59
N PRO A 233 -17.25 0.66 -0.21
CA PRO A 233 -16.21 -0.35 -0.04
C PRO A 233 -15.49 -0.24 1.32
N VAL A 234 -15.29 0.98 1.81
CA VAL A 234 -14.63 1.22 3.12
C VAL A 234 -15.53 0.74 4.26
N ILE A 235 -16.81 1.07 4.24
CA ILE A 235 -17.79 0.65 5.25
C ILE A 235 -18.02 -0.86 5.18
N ALA A 236 -18.12 -1.43 3.98
CA ALA A 236 -18.24 -2.87 3.77
C ALA A 236 -17.00 -3.61 4.30
N ALA A 237 -15.79 -3.16 3.98
CA ALA A 237 -14.56 -3.75 4.50
C ALA A 237 -14.51 -3.71 6.03
N LEU A 238 -14.84 -2.56 6.64
CA LEU A 238 -14.86 -2.41 8.10
C LEU A 238 -15.92 -3.29 8.77
N SER A 239 -17.14 -3.30 8.27
CA SER A 239 -18.24 -4.10 8.83
C SER A 239 -17.93 -5.60 8.77
N ILE A 240 -17.38 -6.07 7.65
CA ILE A 240 -16.94 -7.46 7.48
C ILE A 240 -15.81 -7.79 8.48
N LEU A 241 -14.77 -6.96 8.56
CA LEU A 241 -13.64 -7.18 9.47
C LEU A 241 -14.07 -7.18 10.95
N CYS A 242 -14.95 -6.26 11.32
CA CYS A 242 -15.52 -6.19 12.67
C CYS A 242 -16.36 -7.43 13.01
N SER A 243 -17.21 -7.90 12.09
CA SER A 243 -18.02 -9.10 12.28
C SER A 243 -17.16 -10.36 12.47
N TYR A 244 -16.10 -10.51 11.65
CA TYR A 244 -15.16 -11.63 11.78
C TYR A 244 -14.28 -11.54 13.03
N LYS A 245 -13.99 -10.33 13.53
CA LYS A 245 -13.29 -10.12 14.80
C LYS A 245 -14.16 -10.55 15.98
N GLN A 246 -15.42 -10.10 16.04
CA GLN A 246 -16.37 -10.48 17.09
C GLN A 246 -16.57 -12.00 17.14
N SER A 247 -16.60 -12.65 15.98
CA SER A 247 -16.73 -14.11 15.88
C SER A 247 -15.43 -14.88 16.21
N GLY A 248 -14.32 -14.21 16.52
CA GLY A 248 -13.01 -14.85 16.74
C GLY A 248 -12.42 -15.55 15.50
N ARG A 249 -12.98 -15.33 14.31
CA ARG A 249 -12.59 -16.00 13.06
C ARG A 249 -11.55 -15.23 12.25
N LEU A 250 -11.25 -13.99 12.62
CA LEU A 250 -10.38 -13.09 11.84
C LEU A 250 -8.99 -13.67 11.53
N TYR A 251 -8.41 -14.44 12.45
CA TYR A 251 -7.07 -15.02 12.28
C TYR A 251 -7.07 -16.46 11.76
N LYS A 252 -8.24 -17.03 11.41
CA LYS A 252 -8.32 -18.34 10.76
C LYS A 252 -7.67 -18.27 9.38
N ARG A 253 -7.01 -19.38 8.97
CA ARG A 253 -6.27 -19.48 7.69
C ARG A 253 -7.13 -19.11 6.48
N GLN A 254 -8.41 -19.47 6.50
CA GLN A 254 -9.35 -19.18 5.41
C GLN A 254 -9.66 -17.68 5.29
N THR A 255 -10.00 -17.01 6.39
CA THR A 255 -10.24 -15.56 6.43
C THR A 255 -8.99 -14.77 6.06
N ARG A 256 -7.82 -15.20 6.56
CA ARG A 256 -6.52 -14.57 6.22
C ARG A 256 -6.15 -14.73 4.76
N ARG A 257 -6.56 -15.82 4.09
CA ARG A 257 -6.39 -15.92 2.64
C ARG A 257 -7.25 -14.89 1.92
N MET A 258 -8.53 -14.78 2.27
CA MET A 258 -9.47 -13.91 1.54
C MET A 258 -9.26 -12.41 1.79
N PHE A 259 -9.14 -12.01 3.05
CA PHE A 259 -9.09 -10.61 3.47
C PHE A 259 -7.71 -10.16 3.93
N GLY A 260 -6.71 -11.05 3.89
CA GLY A 260 -5.36 -10.76 4.39
C GLY A 260 -4.73 -9.54 3.73
N PHE A 261 -5.09 -9.23 2.48
CA PHE A 261 -4.63 -8.01 1.82
C PHE A 261 -4.87 -6.74 2.65
N LEU A 262 -6.05 -6.63 3.29
CA LEU A 262 -6.46 -5.44 4.04
C LEU A 262 -5.78 -5.28 5.41
N TYR A 263 -5.39 -6.38 6.07
CA TYR A 263 -4.95 -6.31 7.47
C TYR A 263 -3.62 -7.00 7.80
N ASN A 264 -3.06 -7.81 6.89
CA ASN A 264 -1.89 -8.66 7.19
C ASN A 264 -0.58 -7.87 7.39
N GLY A 265 -0.51 -6.61 6.95
CA GLY A 265 0.63 -5.70 7.16
C GLY A 265 0.61 -4.92 8.47
N TYR A 266 -0.48 -5.01 9.25
CA TYR A 266 -0.69 -4.22 10.45
C TYR A 266 -0.58 -5.06 11.72
N ARG A 267 -0.35 -4.39 12.86
CA ARG A 267 -0.41 -5.05 14.18
C ARG A 267 -1.84 -5.52 14.45
N ARG A 268 -1.98 -6.58 15.24
CA ARG A 268 -3.28 -7.23 15.52
C ARG A 268 -4.36 -6.26 16.05
N SER A 269 -3.97 -5.27 16.85
CA SER A 269 -4.87 -4.24 17.39
C SER A 269 -5.40 -3.27 16.33
N TYR A 270 -4.70 -3.10 15.20
CA TYR A 270 -4.95 -2.06 14.19
C TYR A 270 -5.39 -2.65 12.84
N TYR A 271 -6.17 -3.73 12.86
CA TYR A 271 -6.70 -4.40 11.66
C TYR A 271 -7.57 -3.49 10.76
N PHE A 272 -8.13 -2.40 11.30
CA PHE A 272 -8.97 -1.44 10.59
C PHE A 272 -8.19 -0.28 9.94
N TYR A 273 -6.87 -0.24 10.10
CA TYR A 273 -6.08 0.94 9.75
C TYR A 273 -6.04 1.24 8.24
N ASP A 274 -6.28 0.24 7.40
CA ASP A 274 -6.41 0.43 5.95
C ASP A 274 -7.58 1.36 5.59
N ALA A 275 -8.70 1.25 6.33
CA ALA A 275 -9.82 2.16 6.18
C ALA A 275 -9.48 3.58 6.61
N VAL A 276 -8.61 3.76 7.62
CA VAL A 276 -8.14 5.10 8.03
C VAL A 276 -7.36 5.76 6.90
N PHE A 277 -6.52 5.00 6.17
CA PHE A 277 -5.83 5.52 4.99
C PHE A 277 -6.78 5.89 3.86
N ALA A 278 -7.80 5.06 3.60
CA ALA A 278 -8.83 5.38 2.60
C ALA A 278 -9.60 6.65 2.98
N LEU A 279 -10.05 6.78 4.23
CA LEU A 279 -10.76 7.96 4.74
C LEU A 279 -9.90 9.22 4.67
N ARG A 280 -8.61 9.14 5.04
CA ARG A 280 -7.67 10.26 4.90
C ARG A 280 -7.61 10.76 3.46
N ARG A 281 -7.49 9.84 2.48
CA ARG A 281 -7.46 10.19 1.05
C ARG A 281 -8.77 10.85 0.60
N ILE A 282 -9.92 10.29 0.98
CA ILE A 282 -11.24 10.87 0.67
C ILE A 282 -11.33 12.28 1.25
N ALA A 283 -10.96 12.47 2.52
CA ALA A 283 -11.01 13.77 3.18
C ALA A 283 -10.14 14.83 2.48
N THR A 284 -8.93 14.46 2.03
CA THR A 284 -8.08 15.38 1.26
C THR A 284 -8.70 15.81 -0.06
N LEU A 285 -9.37 14.90 -0.78
CA LEU A 285 -10.07 15.22 -2.02
C LEU A 285 -11.31 16.09 -1.79
N VAL A 286 -12.09 15.80 -0.75
CA VAL A 286 -13.26 16.62 -0.37
C VAL A 286 -12.84 18.05 -0.01
N ILE A 287 -11.74 18.23 0.75
CA ILE A 287 -11.22 19.57 1.05
C ILE A 287 -10.76 20.29 -0.22
N ALA A 288 -10.10 19.58 -1.15
CA ALA A 288 -9.67 20.17 -2.42
C ALA A 288 -10.86 20.78 -3.16
N GLN A 289 -11.96 20.04 -3.13
CA GLN A 289 -13.20 20.31 -3.82
C GLN A 289 -14.00 21.45 -3.17
N VAL A 290 -14.11 21.44 -1.83
CA VAL A 290 -14.70 22.54 -1.05
C VAL A 290 -13.88 23.83 -1.22
N GLY A 291 -12.55 23.73 -1.14
CA GLY A 291 -11.64 24.86 -1.34
C GLY A 291 -11.80 25.51 -2.71
N ALA A 292 -11.93 24.69 -3.76
CA ALA A 292 -12.21 25.17 -5.11
C ALA A 292 -13.54 25.92 -5.20
N SER A 293 -14.61 25.42 -4.57
CA SER A 293 -15.93 26.06 -4.55
C SER A 293 -15.97 27.40 -3.82
N LEU A 294 -15.21 27.53 -2.73
CA LEU A 294 -15.10 28.77 -1.95
C LEU A 294 -14.21 29.81 -2.66
N GLY A 295 -13.37 29.38 -3.60
CA GLY A 295 -12.45 30.27 -4.31
C GLY A 295 -11.32 30.83 -3.44
N ASN A 296 -11.15 30.32 -2.21
CA ASN A 296 -10.13 30.77 -1.26
C ASN A 296 -9.09 29.66 -1.04
N GLY A 297 -7.95 29.80 -1.72
CA GLY A 297 -6.85 28.83 -1.63
C GLY A 297 -6.24 28.72 -0.24
N MET A 298 -6.29 29.78 0.58
CA MET A 298 -5.72 29.75 1.94
C MET A 298 -6.50 28.81 2.85
N ILE A 299 -7.83 28.87 2.83
CA ILE A 299 -8.69 27.98 3.63
C ILE A 299 -8.42 26.52 3.24
N GLN A 300 -8.30 26.24 1.94
CA GLN A 300 -7.96 24.91 1.44
C GLN A 300 -6.62 24.40 2.00
N LEU A 301 -5.58 25.23 1.93
CA LEU A 301 -4.25 24.89 2.45
C LEU A 301 -4.27 24.65 3.97
N VAL A 302 -5.00 25.47 4.74
CA VAL A 302 -5.15 25.30 6.20
C VAL A 302 -5.85 23.98 6.51
N CYS A 303 -6.96 23.68 5.84
CA CYS A 303 -7.67 22.42 6.05
C CYS A 303 -6.82 21.19 5.70
N TRP A 304 -6.05 21.24 4.60
CA TRP A 304 -5.09 20.18 4.28
C TRP A 304 -3.98 20.06 5.33
N GLN A 305 -3.47 21.18 5.84
CA GLN A 305 -2.46 21.21 6.90
C GLN A 305 -2.97 20.57 8.20
N LEU A 306 -4.25 20.78 8.56
CA LEU A 306 -4.88 20.14 9.71
C LEU A 306 -4.94 18.61 9.54
N ILE A 307 -5.37 18.12 8.37
CA ILE A 307 -5.39 16.67 8.09
C ILE A 307 -3.98 16.09 8.09
N ALA A 308 -3.02 16.77 7.45
CA ALA A 308 -1.64 16.32 7.39
C ALA A 308 -1.01 16.25 8.77
N GLY A 309 -1.23 17.26 9.61
CA GLY A 309 -0.74 17.32 10.98
C GLY A 309 -1.35 16.24 11.87
N LEU A 310 -2.68 16.08 11.82
CA LEU A 310 -3.38 15.02 12.55
C LEU A 310 -2.93 13.63 12.12
N SER A 311 -2.77 13.42 10.81
CA SER A 311 -2.30 12.14 10.26
C SER A 311 -0.88 11.81 10.72
N LEU A 312 0.02 12.80 10.72
CA LEU A 312 1.38 12.64 11.22
C LEU A 312 1.40 12.33 12.71
N PHE A 313 0.61 13.06 13.50
CA PHE A 313 0.48 12.82 14.94
C PHE A 313 -0.01 11.40 15.24
N LEU A 314 -1.09 10.96 14.58
CA LEU A 314 -1.63 9.61 14.72
C LEU A 314 -0.59 8.56 14.30
N GLN A 315 0.13 8.78 13.20
CA GLN A 315 1.15 7.84 12.73
C GLN A 315 2.30 7.68 13.74
N LEU A 316 2.79 8.79 14.32
CA LEU A 316 3.87 8.78 15.30
C LEU A 316 3.46 8.13 16.63
N LYS A 317 2.20 8.29 17.04
CA LYS A 317 1.65 7.70 18.28
C LYS A 317 1.28 6.23 18.13
N ILE A 318 0.57 5.87 17.06
CA ILE A 318 -0.04 4.54 16.89
C ILE A 318 0.97 3.53 16.36
N LYS A 319 1.83 3.93 15.40
CA LYS A 319 2.77 3.05 14.67
C LYS A 319 2.09 1.73 14.23
N PRO A 320 1.09 1.83 13.35
CA PRO A 320 0.12 0.77 13.05
C PRO A 320 0.74 -0.47 12.37
N PHE A 321 1.87 -0.31 11.67
CA PHE A 321 2.47 -1.39 10.90
C PHE A 321 3.21 -2.39 11.79
N ASP A 322 3.32 -3.63 11.30
CA ASP A 322 4.03 -4.72 11.98
C ASP A 322 5.54 -4.41 12.11
N SER A 323 6.13 -4.75 13.27
CA SER A 323 7.51 -4.41 13.62
C SER A 323 8.56 -5.41 13.11
N ARG A 324 8.13 -6.50 12.47
CA ARG A 324 9.00 -7.60 11.99
C ARG A 324 10.14 -7.16 11.08
N THR A 325 9.95 -6.07 10.33
CA THR A 325 10.97 -5.52 9.42
C THR A 325 11.58 -4.24 9.99
N PHE A 326 11.98 -4.26 11.27
CA PHE A 326 12.58 -3.11 11.98
C PHE A 326 11.75 -1.82 11.92
N ASP A 327 10.42 -1.94 11.93
CA ASP A 327 9.48 -0.82 11.77
C ASP A 327 9.73 0.02 10.49
N LEU A 328 10.33 -0.56 9.44
CA LEU A 328 10.63 0.14 8.19
C LEU A 328 9.40 0.86 7.62
N LEU A 329 8.27 0.16 7.54
CA LEU A 329 7.04 0.71 6.97
C LEU A 329 6.46 1.86 7.80
N ASN A 330 6.56 1.78 9.14
CA ASN A 330 6.19 2.88 10.04
C ASN A 330 7.08 4.11 9.81
N ARG A 331 8.39 3.93 9.59
CA ARG A 331 9.34 5.02 9.33
C ARG A 331 9.09 5.67 7.97
N MET A 332 8.88 4.86 6.93
CA MET A 332 8.62 5.36 5.57
C MET A 332 7.33 6.19 5.51
N GLU A 333 6.24 5.69 6.12
CA GLU A 333 4.98 6.44 6.19
C GLU A 333 5.12 7.73 7.01
N ALA A 334 5.82 7.69 8.15
CA ALA A 334 6.06 8.90 8.95
C ALA A 334 6.91 9.93 8.20
N GLN A 335 7.92 9.50 7.45
CA GLN A 335 8.73 10.38 6.59
C GLN A 335 7.88 10.99 5.47
N GLY A 336 7.03 10.20 4.80
CA GLY A 336 6.14 10.71 3.75
C GLY A 336 5.15 11.75 4.28
N LEU A 337 4.55 11.48 5.44
CA LEU A 337 3.68 12.44 6.11
C LEU A 337 4.41 13.71 6.56
N LEU A 338 5.65 13.59 7.03
CA LEU A 338 6.48 14.74 7.40
C LEU A 338 6.78 15.61 6.17
N ILE A 339 7.19 15.01 5.06
CA ILE A 339 7.48 15.73 3.80
C ILE A 339 6.23 16.39 3.26
N TRP A 340 5.08 15.72 3.32
CA TRP A 340 3.79 16.31 2.95
C TRP A 340 3.45 17.53 3.81
N ASN A 341 3.62 17.44 5.14
CA ASN A 341 3.42 18.58 6.06
C ASN A 341 4.37 19.74 5.73
N ILE A 342 5.66 19.48 5.56
CA ILE A 342 6.65 20.53 5.24
C ILE A 342 6.31 21.18 3.90
N SER A 343 5.93 20.38 2.89
CA SER A 343 5.52 20.89 1.57
C SER A 343 4.31 21.83 1.67
N LEU A 344 3.32 21.49 2.51
CA LEU A 344 2.16 22.35 2.76
C LEU A 344 2.54 23.64 3.49
N TRP A 345 3.44 23.60 4.47
CA TRP A 345 3.99 24.80 5.11
C TRP A 345 4.73 25.70 4.11
N CYS A 346 5.54 25.14 3.22
CA CYS A 346 6.21 25.88 2.16
C CYS A 346 5.20 26.53 1.18
N LEU A 347 4.14 25.81 0.79
CA LEU A 347 3.07 26.36 -0.04
C LEU A 347 2.28 27.47 0.67
N MET A 348 2.04 27.32 1.98
CA MET A 348 1.40 28.33 2.80
C MET A 348 2.26 29.60 2.87
N LEU A 349 3.57 29.44 3.07
CA LEU A 349 4.53 30.53 3.09
C LEU A 349 4.48 31.31 1.76
N LEU A 350 4.58 30.62 0.63
CA LEU A 350 4.45 31.22 -0.70
C LEU A 350 3.13 31.98 -0.87
N SER A 351 2.01 31.37 -0.48
CA SER A 351 0.71 32.02 -0.59
C SER A 351 0.61 33.25 0.32
N SER A 352 1.21 33.23 1.51
CA SER A 352 1.19 34.37 2.45
C SER A 352 2.10 35.52 2.01
N THR A 353 3.29 35.24 1.47
CA THR A 353 4.24 36.26 1.00
C THR A 353 3.79 36.91 -0.30
N SER A 354 2.89 36.27 -1.05
CA SER A 354 2.31 36.86 -2.26
C SER A 354 1.37 38.04 -2.00
N GLY A 355 0.85 38.18 -0.77
CA GLY A 355 -0.07 39.25 -0.40
C GLY A 355 0.53 40.33 0.51
N HIS A 356 1.84 40.32 0.77
CA HIS A 356 2.47 41.25 1.70
C HIS A 356 3.07 42.48 0.99
N PRO A 357 2.69 43.73 1.36
CA PRO A 357 3.09 44.94 0.63
C PRO A 357 4.61 45.19 0.60
N LEU A 358 5.35 44.86 1.67
CA LEU A 358 6.83 45.01 1.70
C LEU A 358 7.59 44.13 0.70
N VAL A 359 6.95 43.09 0.15
CA VAL A 359 7.58 42.16 -0.81
C VAL A 359 7.20 42.54 -2.25
N GLU A 360 6.17 43.38 -2.42
CA GLU A 360 5.70 43.84 -3.72
C GLU A 360 6.68 44.83 -4.38
N ASP A 361 7.48 45.52 -3.58
CA ASP A 361 8.45 46.53 -4.03
C ASP A 361 9.68 45.95 -4.76
N ASP A 362 10.00 44.64 -4.59
CA ASP A 362 11.10 43.97 -5.31
C ASP A 362 10.61 42.70 -6.04
N PRO A 363 10.21 42.82 -7.33
CA PRO A 363 9.72 41.69 -8.11
C PRO A 363 10.80 40.64 -8.41
N GLY A 364 12.09 41.01 -8.33
CA GLY A 364 13.20 40.08 -8.52
C GLY A 364 13.34 39.14 -7.34
N PHE A 365 13.30 39.69 -6.13
CA PHE A 365 13.33 38.92 -4.89
C PHE A 365 12.13 37.96 -4.77
N GLN A 366 10.92 38.44 -5.08
CA GLN A 366 9.69 37.64 -4.96
C GLN A 366 9.70 36.42 -5.90
N LYS A 367 10.15 36.59 -7.15
CA LYS A 367 10.33 35.49 -8.10
C LYS A 367 11.44 34.53 -7.66
N GLY A 368 12.57 35.06 -7.21
CA GLY A 368 13.70 34.26 -6.70
C GLY A 368 13.29 33.36 -5.53
N LEU A 369 12.56 33.92 -4.57
CA LEU A 369 11.99 33.17 -3.44
C LEU A 369 11.01 32.09 -3.91
N GLY A 370 10.11 32.44 -4.86
CA GLY A 370 9.16 31.52 -5.47
C GLY A 370 9.85 30.28 -6.06
N TYR A 371 10.88 30.48 -6.88
CA TYR A 371 11.67 29.40 -7.46
C TYR A 371 12.41 28.57 -6.42
N ALA A 372 13.06 29.23 -5.46
CA ALA A 372 13.86 28.54 -4.44
C ALA A 372 12.98 27.59 -3.59
N VAL A 373 11.84 28.08 -3.10
CA VAL A 373 10.92 27.26 -2.30
C VAL A 373 10.30 26.15 -3.14
N THR A 374 9.92 26.43 -4.39
CA THR A 374 9.36 25.40 -5.29
C THR A 374 10.37 24.31 -5.62
N ALA A 375 11.62 24.67 -5.92
CA ALA A 375 12.71 23.73 -6.15
C ALA A 375 12.95 22.86 -4.91
N LEU A 376 12.93 23.44 -3.71
CA LEU A 376 13.04 22.70 -2.46
C LEU A 376 11.92 21.65 -2.31
N ILE A 377 10.67 22.03 -2.55
CA ILE A 377 9.52 21.11 -2.51
C ILE A 377 9.73 19.95 -3.50
N VAL A 378 10.10 20.25 -4.75
CA VAL A 378 10.33 19.24 -5.80
C VAL A 378 11.46 18.29 -5.42
N ILE A 379 12.59 18.80 -4.93
CA ILE A 379 13.75 18.00 -4.54
C ILE A 379 13.40 17.08 -3.38
N MET A 380 12.73 17.61 -2.34
CA MET A 380 12.34 16.82 -1.18
C MET A 380 11.37 15.68 -1.54
N ASN A 381 10.34 15.97 -2.35
CA ASN A 381 9.38 14.96 -2.79
C ASN A 381 10.02 13.92 -3.71
N SER A 382 10.86 14.35 -4.66
CA SER A 382 11.57 13.44 -5.56
C SER A 382 12.53 12.53 -4.80
N PHE A 383 13.30 13.07 -3.85
CA PHE A 383 14.18 12.28 -2.99
C PHE A 383 13.40 11.21 -2.20
N HIS A 384 12.22 11.56 -1.66
CA HIS A 384 11.36 10.61 -0.96
C HIS A 384 10.87 9.49 -1.87
N ILE A 385 10.39 9.82 -3.06
CA ILE A 385 9.91 8.84 -4.06
C ILE A 385 11.05 7.89 -4.45
N ILE A 386 12.24 8.42 -4.75
CA ILE A 386 13.41 7.60 -5.08
C ILE A 386 13.77 6.65 -3.92
N THR A 387 13.75 7.16 -2.69
CA THR A 387 14.02 6.37 -1.48
C THR A 387 12.99 5.26 -1.29
N LEU A 388 11.70 5.55 -1.51
CA LEU A 388 10.61 4.56 -1.47
C LEU A 388 10.79 3.47 -2.52
N ILE A 389 11.09 3.85 -3.76
CA ILE A 389 11.32 2.91 -4.87
C ILE A 389 12.53 2.02 -4.54
N PHE A 390 13.65 2.60 -4.13
CA PHE A 390 14.85 1.87 -3.77
C PHE A 390 14.60 0.84 -2.65
N HIS A 391 13.94 1.26 -1.57
CA HIS A 391 13.60 0.34 -0.47
C HIS A 391 12.63 -0.77 -0.90
N THR A 392 11.64 -0.44 -1.74
CA THR A 392 10.66 -1.42 -2.24
C THR A 392 11.34 -2.46 -3.13
N ILE A 393 12.20 -2.01 -4.06
CA ILE A 393 12.97 -2.90 -4.93
C ILE A 393 13.88 -3.79 -4.09
N HIS A 394 14.67 -3.21 -3.17
CA HIS A 394 15.57 -3.96 -2.31
C HIS A 394 14.82 -5.04 -1.50
N HIS A 395 13.68 -4.69 -0.89
CA HIS A 395 12.88 -5.66 -0.13
C HIS A 395 12.25 -6.73 -1.04
N SER A 396 11.76 -6.36 -2.22
CA SER A 396 11.20 -7.32 -3.18
C SER A 396 12.24 -8.34 -3.66
N LEU A 397 13.49 -7.90 -3.87
CA LEU A 397 14.61 -8.77 -4.24
C LEU A 397 14.99 -9.72 -3.12
N GLU A 398 15.01 -9.29 -1.86
CA GLU A 398 15.26 -10.15 -0.70
C GLU A 398 14.19 -11.26 -0.57
N VAL A 399 12.92 -10.91 -0.76
CA VAL A 399 11.81 -11.90 -0.74
C VAL A 399 11.91 -12.86 -1.92
N LEU A 400 12.22 -12.35 -3.12
CA LEU A 400 12.42 -13.20 -4.30
C LEU A 400 13.59 -14.17 -4.06
N MET A 401 14.73 -13.67 -3.58
CA MET A 401 15.92 -14.45 -3.31
C MET A 401 15.65 -15.58 -2.28
N THR A 402 14.97 -15.26 -1.18
CA THR A 402 14.60 -16.27 -0.18
C THR A 402 13.62 -17.31 -0.73
N SER A 403 12.64 -16.90 -1.55
CA SER A 403 11.72 -17.84 -2.20
C SER A 403 12.43 -18.79 -3.17
N ILE A 404 13.40 -18.29 -3.94
CA ILE A 404 14.24 -19.08 -4.84
C ILE A 404 15.08 -20.09 -4.06
N LEU A 405 15.68 -19.67 -2.94
CA LEU A 405 16.47 -20.56 -2.08
C LEU A 405 15.62 -21.66 -1.44
N LEU A 406 14.34 -21.39 -1.15
CA LEU A 406 13.41 -22.38 -0.61
C LEU A 406 12.81 -23.31 -1.67
N MET A 407 12.78 -22.92 -2.94
CA MET A 407 12.37 -23.80 -4.07
C MET A 407 13.39 -24.90 -4.40
N LYS A 408 14.45 -25.06 -3.60
CA LYS A 408 15.55 -26.04 -3.73
C LYS A 408 15.15 -27.53 -3.73
N SER A 409 13.88 -27.91 -3.89
CA SER A 409 13.48 -29.32 -3.82
C SER A 409 13.21 -30.01 -5.16
N ASN A 410 13.06 -29.34 -6.32
CA ASN A 410 12.54 -30.10 -7.48
C ASN A 410 12.96 -29.68 -8.91
N THR A 411 13.78 -28.66 -9.13
CA THR A 411 14.12 -28.23 -10.52
C THR A 411 15.55 -27.69 -10.60
N ASP A 412 16.49 -28.57 -10.95
CA ASP A 412 17.93 -28.27 -10.95
C ASP A 412 18.47 -27.64 -12.26
N SER A 413 17.70 -27.56 -13.35
CA SER A 413 18.27 -27.19 -14.65
C SER A 413 18.10 -25.72 -15.08
N ALA A 414 17.10 -24.98 -14.59
CA ALA A 414 16.75 -23.66 -15.17
C ALA A 414 17.24 -22.42 -14.37
N LEU A 415 17.61 -22.56 -13.08
CA LEU A 415 17.84 -21.40 -12.19
C LEU A 415 19.30 -21.17 -11.77
N GLY A 416 20.27 -21.79 -12.47
CA GLY A 416 21.70 -21.71 -12.15
C GLY A 416 22.31 -20.30 -12.06
N PRO A 417 22.02 -19.36 -12.99
CA PRO A 417 22.60 -18.02 -12.97
C PRO A 417 22.06 -17.16 -11.81
N LEU A 418 20.74 -17.21 -11.59
CA LEU A 418 20.06 -16.54 -10.47
C LEU A 418 20.57 -17.03 -9.11
N ARG A 419 20.89 -18.33 -9.00
CA ARG A 419 21.49 -18.93 -7.82
C ARG A 419 22.87 -18.34 -7.52
N LYS A 420 23.75 -18.18 -8.52
CA LYS A 420 25.08 -17.57 -8.31
C LYS A 420 24.99 -16.12 -7.84
N MET A 421 24.04 -15.35 -8.38
CA MET A 421 23.80 -13.97 -7.97
C MET A 421 23.24 -13.89 -6.53
N ALA A 422 22.28 -14.75 -6.19
CA ALA A 422 21.71 -14.86 -4.84
C ALA A 422 22.76 -15.21 -3.78
N PHE A 423 23.64 -16.18 -4.07
CA PHE A 423 24.74 -16.53 -3.16
C PHE A 423 25.76 -15.39 -3.01
N GLY A 424 26.04 -14.64 -4.08
CA GLY A 424 26.93 -13.47 -4.03
C GLY A 424 26.38 -12.36 -3.12
N ILE A 425 25.08 -12.07 -3.24
CA ILE A 425 24.42 -11.04 -2.42
C ILE A 425 24.31 -11.50 -0.96
N ALA A 426 23.86 -12.74 -0.71
CA ALA A 426 23.76 -13.31 0.64
C ALA A 426 25.12 -13.32 1.35
N ALA A 427 26.19 -13.70 0.66
CA ALA A 427 27.55 -13.65 1.21
C ALA A 427 28.01 -12.22 1.53
N SER A 428 27.56 -11.23 0.77
CA SER A 428 27.85 -9.81 1.06
C SER A 428 27.11 -9.30 2.31
N THR A 429 25.86 -9.74 2.50
CA THR A 429 25.03 -9.37 3.66
C THR A 429 25.51 -10.08 4.92
N ASP A 430 25.92 -11.34 4.82
CA ASP A 430 26.55 -12.06 5.93
C ASP A 430 27.91 -11.47 6.32
N ARG A 431 28.70 -10.97 5.36
CA ARG A 431 29.91 -10.18 5.69
C ARG A 431 29.60 -8.88 6.42
N ARG A 432 28.44 -8.24 6.17
CA ARG A 432 28.00 -7.06 6.93
C ARG A 432 27.51 -7.46 8.33
N ARG A 433 26.77 -8.56 8.46
CA ARG A 433 26.31 -9.10 9.76
C ARG A 433 27.45 -9.60 10.63
N ALA A 434 28.49 -10.19 10.02
CA ALA A 434 29.70 -10.63 10.72
C ALA A 434 30.55 -9.48 11.28
N LYS A 435 30.27 -8.23 10.89
CA LYS A 435 30.90 -7.02 11.46
C LYS A 435 30.11 -6.44 12.63
N LEU A 436 28.89 -6.89 12.88
CA LEU A 436 28.09 -6.46 14.03
C LEU A 436 28.45 -7.33 15.25
N PRO A 437 28.50 -6.75 16.47
CA PRO A 437 28.76 -7.51 17.68
C PRO A 437 27.65 -8.54 17.90
N LEU A 438 28.05 -9.79 18.17
CA LEU A 438 27.11 -10.88 18.41
C LEU A 438 26.61 -10.76 19.86
N VAL A 439 25.31 -10.52 20.03
CA VAL A 439 24.66 -10.46 21.34
C VAL A 439 24.05 -11.82 21.64
N ARG A 440 24.50 -12.50 22.70
CA ARG A 440 23.82 -13.68 23.23
C ARG A 440 23.07 -13.29 24.49
N LEU A 441 21.76 -13.56 24.48
CA LEU A 441 20.89 -13.49 25.64
C LEU A 441 20.77 -14.90 26.22
N SER A 442 21.34 -15.12 27.40
CA SER A 442 21.11 -16.35 28.15
C SER A 442 19.85 -16.17 29.00
N THR A 443 18.73 -16.72 28.51
CA THR A 443 17.44 -16.65 29.21
C THR A 443 17.44 -17.34 30.57
N GLU A 444 18.40 -18.23 30.85
CA GLU A 444 18.50 -18.93 32.14
C GLU A 444 19.21 -18.12 33.23
N ARG A 445 19.97 -17.07 32.88
CA ARG A 445 20.78 -16.30 33.85
C ARG A 445 20.54 -14.79 33.84
N GLY A 446 19.72 -14.28 32.92
CA GLY A 446 19.44 -12.84 32.82
C GLY A 446 20.64 -11.98 32.39
N GLU A 447 21.75 -12.61 31.97
CA GLU A 447 22.97 -11.92 31.55
C GLU A 447 23.01 -11.66 30.05
N LEU A 448 23.39 -10.43 29.69
CA LEU A 448 23.65 -10.01 28.32
C LEU A 448 25.15 -10.11 28.04
N THR A 449 25.56 -11.09 27.24
CA THR A 449 26.98 -11.22 26.83
C THR A 449 27.20 -10.60 25.45
N LEU A 450 28.00 -9.54 25.42
CA LEU A 450 28.46 -8.86 24.20
C LEU A 450 29.80 -9.44 23.77
N ILE A 451 29.81 -10.23 22.69
CA ILE A 451 31.05 -10.79 22.15
C ILE A 451 31.60 -9.80 21.12
N MET A 452 32.61 -9.03 21.50
CA MET A 452 33.36 -8.18 20.58
C MET A 452 34.58 -8.92 20.04
N ARG A 453 34.70 -9.02 18.72
CA ARG A 453 35.83 -9.68 18.06
C ARG A 453 36.99 -8.68 17.97
N THR A 454 37.90 -8.69 18.95
CA THR A 454 39.13 -7.92 18.86
C THR A 454 40.06 -8.55 17.85
N LYS A 455 40.58 -7.75 16.92
CA LYS A 455 41.58 -8.18 15.93
C LYS A 455 42.88 -8.43 16.69
N GLU A 456 43.25 -9.69 16.92
CA GLU A 456 44.54 -10.03 17.52
C GLU A 456 45.68 -9.58 16.59
N PRO A 457 46.76 -8.97 17.13
CA PRO A 457 47.96 -8.68 16.36
C PRO A 457 48.64 -10.00 15.98
N SER A 458 49.04 -10.10 14.72
CA SER A 458 49.67 -11.24 14.08
C SER A 458 50.86 -11.80 14.86
N GLY A 459 50.66 -12.94 15.52
CA GLY A 459 51.69 -13.80 16.10
C GLY A 459 51.32 -15.29 15.90
N PRO A 460 52.29 -16.22 15.95
CA PRO A 460 52.07 -17.63 15.59
C PRO A 460 51.15 -18.35 16.59
N PRO A 461 50.49 -19.44 16.17
CA PRO A 461 49.34 -20.00 16.88
C PRO A 461 49.78 -20.64 18.19
N SER A 462 49.34 -20.06 19.31
CA SER A 462 49.35 -20.73 20.61
C SER A 462 47.92 -21.03 21.02
N ASN A 463 47.70 -22.20 21.63
CA ASN A 463 46.40 -22.76 21.98
C ASN A 463 45.46 -21.73 22.61
N GLY A 464 44.34 -21.47 21.92
CA GLY A 464 43.37 -20.44 22.27
C GLY A 464 42.77 -20.62 23.67
N ARG A 465 43.15 -19.73 24.59
CA ARG A 465 42.51 -19.59 25.90
C ARG A 465 41.34 -18.62 25.75
N MET A 466 40.12 -19.13 25.91
CA MET A 466 38.88 -18.36 25.86
C MET A 466 38.84 -17.38 27.05
N ARG A 467 38.87 -16.07 26.81
CA ARG A 467 38.66 -15.05 27.87
C ARG A 467 37.18 -14.70 27.95
N THR A 468 36.51 -15.21 28.97
CA THR A 468 35.26 -14.66 29.50
C THR A 468 35.58 -13.38 30.27
N LEU A 469 35.07 -12.24 29.79
CA LEU A 469 35.05 -11.00 30.57
C LEU A 469 33.76 -10.98 31.38
N THR A 470 33.86 -11.37 32.65
CA THR A 470 32.81 -11.12 33.66
C THR A 470 32.88 -9.66 34.09
N THR A 471 31.74 -9.04 34.34
CA THR A 471 31.56 -7.62 34.65
C THR A 471 31.98 -7.19 36.06
N ASP A 472 32.80 -7.96 36.77
CA ASP A 472 33.11 -7.70 38.18
C ASP A 472 34.43 -6.94 38.43
N SER A 473 35.10 -6.45 37.39
CA SER A 473 36.35 -5.70 37.58
C SER A 473 36.44 -4.46 36.69
N TRP A 474 35.60 -3.47 36.97
CA TRP A 474 35.87 -2.08 36.60
C TRP A 474 35.93 -1.21 37.85
N ALA A 475 36.96 -1.42 38.66
CA ALA A 475 37.50 -0.37 39.52
C ALA A 475 38.51 0.42 38.69
N LEU A 476 38.08 1.50 38.04
CA LEU A 476 38.99 2.50 37.46
C LEU A 476 38.49 3.90 37.77
N ARG A 477 39.10 4.44 38.83
CA ARG A 477 39.61 5.81 39.00
C ARG A 477 38.79 6.91 38.35
N ALA A 478 38.06 7.59 39.22
CA ALA A 478 37.68 8.98 39.07
C ALA A 478 38.89 9.84 38.64
N ALA A 479 38.79 10.41 37.44
CA ALA A 479 39.46 11.65 37.11
C ALA A 479 38.41 12.76 37.32
N SER A 480 38.68 13.58 38.33
CA SER A 480 37.94 14.74 38.78
C SER A 480 37.89 15.84 37.73
N LEU A 481 36.69 16.38 37.45
CA LEU A 481 36.44 17.79 37.12
C LEU A 481 34.99 18.13 37.57
N PRO A 482 34.75 19.32 38.15
CA PRO A 482 33.62 19.58 39.03
C PRO A 482 32.35 20.01 38.29
N LEU A 483 31.20 19.54 38.77
CA LEU A 483 29.89 20.14 38.52
C LEU A 483 29.63 21.24 39.57
N PRO A 484 29.09 22.42 39.19
CA PRO A 484 28.64 23.41 40.15
C PRO A 484 27.34 22.97 40.83
N ALA A 485 27.20 23.50 42.04
CA ALA A 485 26.29 23.09 43.10
C ALA A 485 24.79 23.37 42.85
N THR A 486 23.97 22.45 43.37
CA THR A 486 22.70 22.63 44.11
C THR A 486 21.83 23.86 43.87
N ILE A 487 20.53 23.64 43.59
CA ILE A 487 19.34 24.20 44.32
C ILE A 487 18.22 23.14 44.16
N SER A 488 17.91 22.33 45.18
CA SER A 488 16.87 22.52 46.23
C SER A 488 15.44 22.66 45.71
N SER A 489 14.59 21.81 46.27
CA SER A 489 13.12 21.79 46.24
C SER A 489 12.45 23.15 46.44
N ALA A 490 11.44 23.42 45.60
CA ALA A 490 10.10 23.87 45.94
C ALA A 490 9.16 23.53 44.76
#